data_AF-A0A937N5M3-F1
#
_entry.id   AF-A0A937N5M3-F1
#
_cell.length_a   1.000
_cell.length_b   1.000
_cell.length_c   1.000
_cell.angle_alpha   90.00
_cell.angle_beta   90.00
_cell.angle_gamma   90.00
#
_symmetry.space_group_name_H-M   'P 1'
#
loop_
_entity.id
_entity.type
_entity.pdbx_description
1 polymer ?
#
loop_
_entity_poly.entity_id
_entity_poly.type
_entity_poly.pdbx_seq_one_letter_code
_entity_poly.pdbx_strand_id
1 'polypeptide(L)'
;MPTPSSGGETNTPGLIGFILSLCGLLCGVMFPIGFVVSLIGLRQQPKGFAIAGTIIGAVGTLLILMVLLIYGAMIATCIGFGAAAAKPVIDTQTAISEAETKIDEYQMENGELPDEETGNQLIADITDGWDRTLRYEPTGDGDYVIRSAGMDGTFDTLDDSTSADDYEWDEGDFEIEIDETDYEEPSIDLSPIEAGDESTEAGDSSSP
;
A
#
# COMPACT_ATOMS: atom_id res chain seq x y z
N MET A 1 -1.12 -67.05 -43.06
CA MET A 1 -2.00 -65.86 -43.12
C MET A 1 -1.48 -64.85 -42.11
N PRO A 2 -0.93 -63.70 -42.53
CA PRO A 2 -0.56 -62.63 -41.60
C PRO A 2 -1.80 -61.79 -41.25
N THR A 3 -2.04 -61.58 -39.97
CA THR A 3 -3.04 -60.63 -39.47
C THR A 3 -2.41 -59.23 -39.43
N PRO A 4 -3.03 -58.20 -40.02
CA PRO A 4 -2.57 -56.83 -39.84
C PRO A 4 -3.08 -56.31 -38.48
N SER A 5 -2.20 -56.21 -37.49
CA SER A 5 -2.46 -55.42 -36.29
C SER A 5 -1.96 -53.99 -36.51
N SER A 6 -2.78 -53.16 -37.16
CA SER A 6 -2.54 -51.71 -37.21
C SER A 6 -3.02 -51.07 -35.91
N GLY A 7 -2.26 -51.25 -34.83
CA GLY A 7 -2.40 -50.42 -33.64
C GLY A 7 -1.89 -49.03 -33.99
N GLY A 8 -2.80 -48.09 -34.27
CA GLY A 8 -2.42 -46.70 -34.52
C GLY A 8 -1.74 -46.14 -33.27
N GLU A 9 -0.48 -45.72 -33.40
CA GLU A 9 0.28 -45.10 -32.32
C GLU A 9 -0.41 -43.79 -31.93
N THR A 10 -1.06 -43.81 -30.76
CA THR A 10 -1.76 -42.65 -30.23
C THR A 10 -0.75 -41.70 -29.60
N ASN A 11 -0.79 -40.43 -30.00
CA ASN A 11 0.05 -39.38 -29.42
C ASN A 11 -0.45 -38.95 -28.03
N THR A 12 -0.11 -39.76 -27.03
CA THR A 12 -0.33 -39.48 -25.60
C THR A 12 0.07 -38.08 -25.17
N PRO A 13 1.24 -37.51 -25.55
CA PRO A 13 1.61 -36.16 -25.12
C PRO A 13 0.73 -35.06 -25.73
N GLY A 14 0.24 -35.23 -26.97
CA GLY A 14 -0.68 -34.27 -27.59
C GLY A 14 -2.06 -34.26 -26.93
N LEU A 15 -2.56 -35.43 -26.53
CA LEU A 15 -3.82 -35.57 -25.78
C LEU A 15 -3.73 -34.92 -24.39
N ILE A 16 -2.62 -35.13 -23.68
CA ILE A 16 -2.38 -34.54 -22.36
C ILE A 16 -2.34 -33.01 -22.45
N GLY A 17 -1.65 -32.45 -23.45
CA GLY A 17 -1.64 -31.00 -23.69
C GLY A 17 -3.03 -30.43 -24.00
N PHE A 18 -3.85 -31.16 -24.75
CA PHE A 18 -5.23 -30.78 -25.04
C PHE A 18 -6.12 -30.79 -23.78
N ILE A 19 -6.07 -31.85 -22.98
CA ILE A 19 -6.86 -31.96 -21.73
C ILE A 19 -6.41 -30.90 -20.72
N LEU A 20 -5.10 -30.64 -20.60
CA LEU A 20 -4.57 -29.58 -19.73
C LEU A 20 -5.00 -28.19 -20.20
N SER A 21 -5.08 -27.95 -21.51
CA SER A 21 -5.62 -26.69 -22.05
C SER A 21 -7.12 -26.54 -21.74
N LEU A 22 -7.90 -27.63 -21.78
CA LEU A 22 -9.32 -27.62 -21.44
C LEU A 22 -9.57 -27.41 -19.93
N CYS A 23 -8.80 -28.08 -19.07
CA CYS A 23 -8.82 -27.84 -17.62
C CYS A 23 -8.31 -26.44 -17.27
N GLY A 24 -7.31 -25.95 -17.99
CA GLY A 24 -6.80 -24.58 -17.84
C GLY A 24 -7.85 -23.52 -18.17
N LEU A 25 -8.73 -23.79 -19.15
CA LEU A 25 -9.86 -22.91 -19.46
C LEU A 25 -10.84 -22.79 -18.30
N LEU A 26 -11.04 -23.88 -17.55
CA LEU A 26 -11.94 -23.92 -16.39
C LEU A 26 -11.32 -23.34 -15.12
N CYS A 27 -10.01 -23.51 -14.91
CA CYS A 27 -9.33 -23.09 -13.68
C CYS A 27 -8.46 -21.82 -13.81
N GLY A 28 -8.36 -21.22 -15.00
CA GLY A 28 -7.68 -19.95 -15.30
C GLY A 28 -6.14 -19.95 -15.19
N VAL A 29 -5.57 -20.59 -14.17
CA VAL A 29 -4.15 -20.48 -13.82
C VAL A 29 -3.25 -21.47 -14.60
N MET A 30 -3.81 -22.55 -15.14
CA MET A 30 -3.03 -23.61 -15.83
C MET A 30 -2.80 -23.35 -17.34
N PHE A 31 -3.32 -22.26 -17.89
CA PHE A 31 -3.27 -21.94 -19.31
C PHE A 31 -1.86 -21.85 -19.92
N PRO A 32 -0.89 -21.12 -19.33
CA PRO A 32 0.46 -21.00 -19.91
C PRO A 32 1.21 -22.33 -19.89
N ILE A 33 0.95 -23.19 -18.90
CA ILE A 33 1.58 -24.52 -18.79
C ILE A 33 1.04 -25.44 -19.90
N GLY A 34 -0.27 -25.44 -20.14
CA GLY A 34 -0.90 -26.20 -21.23
C GLY A 34 -0.38 -25.77 -22.62
N PHE A 35 -0.16 -24.46 -22.81
CA PHE A 35 0.40 -23.92 -24.05
C PHE A 35 1.84 -24.41 -24.30
N VAL A 36 2.70 -24.39 -23.29
CA VAL A 36 4.10 -24.86 -23.40
C VAL A 36 4.16 -26.37 -23.69
N VAL A 37 3.33 -27.18 -23.01
CA VAL A 37 3.26 -28.63 -23.25
C VAL A 37 2.74 -28.94 -24.66
N SER A 38 1.75 -28.18 -25.13
CA SER A 38 1.21 -28.32 -26.49
C SER A 38 2.24 -27.94 -27.58
N LEU A 39 3.07 -26.92 -27.33
CA LEU A 39 4.20 -26.54 -28.17
C LEU A 39 5.25 -27.65 -28.30
N ILE A 40 5.52 -28.39 -27.21
CA ILE A 40 6.44 -29.54 -27.24
C ILE A 40 5.84 -30.71 -28.04
N GLY A 41 4.52 -30.92 -27.92
CA GLY A 41 3.79 -31.96 -28.66
C GLY A 41 3.78 -31.78 -30.19
N LEU A 42 3.98 -30.57 -30.71
CA LEU A 42 4.08 -30.30 -32.16
C LEU A 42 5.27 -31.00 -32.84
N ARG A 43 6.25 -31.47 -32.07
CA ARG A 43 7.44 -32.17 -32.60
C ARG A 43 7.20 -33.65 -32.91
N GLN A 44 6.06 -34.23 -32.51
CA GLN A 44 5.72 -35.64 -32.74
C GLN A 44 4.54 -35.80 -33.73
N GLN A 45 4.58 -36.81 -34.61
CA GLN A 45 3.47 -37.16 -35.51
C GLN A 45 2.58 -38.20 -34.85
N PRO A 46 1.23 -38.19 -35.03
CA PRO A 46 0.36 -37.26 -35.77
C PRO A 46 0.12 -35.87 -35.11
N LYS A 47 0.13 -34.82 -35.95
CA LYS A 47 0.17 -33.41 -35.52
C LYS A 47 -1.18 -32.77 -35.14
N GLY A 48 -2.31 -33.43 -35.44
CA GLY A 48 -3.65 -32.82 -35.35
C GLY A 48 -4.04 -32.33 -33.96
N PHE A 49 -3.83 -33.17 -32.93
CA PHE A 49 -4.14 -32.80 -31.54
C PHE A 49 -3.21 -31.74 -30.97
N ALA A 50 -1.94 -31.75 -31.38
CA ALA A 50 -0.99 -30.73 -30.96
C ALA A 50 -1.40 -29.35 -31.49
N ILE A 51 -1.76 -29.23 -32.77
CA ILE A 51 -2.21 -27.96 -33.39
C ILE A 51 -3.47 -27.42 -32.70
N ALA A 52 -4.46 -28.28 -32.42
CA ALA A 52 -5.69 -27.86 -31.75
C ALA A 52 -5.41 -27.32 -30.33
N GLY A 53 -4.56 -28.01 -29.56
CA GLY A 53 -4.13 -27.54 -28.24
C GLY A 53 -3.34 -26.23 -28.30
N THR A 54 -2.54 -26.00 -29.36
CA THR A 54 -1.79 -24.75 -29.49
C THR A 54 -2.71 -23.57 -29.82
N ILE A 55 -3.72 -23.76 -30.67
CA ILE A 55 -4.68 -22.70 -31.02
C ILE A 55 -5.54 -22.35 -29.81
N ILE A 56 -6.09 -23.34 -29.11
CA ILE A 56 -6.90 -23.11 -27.91
C ILE A 56 -6.03 -22.47 -26.82
N GLY A 57 -4.81 -22.96 -26.64
CA GLY A 57 -3.78 -22.41 -25.74
C GLY A 57 -3.41 -20.96 -26.06
N ALA A 58 -3.26 -20.61 -27.33
CA ALA A 58 -2.95 -19.23 -27.73
C ALA A 58 -4.14 -18.30 -27.46
N VAL A 59 -5.35 -18.70 -27.86
CA VAL A 59 -6.57 -17.89 -27.68
C VAL A 59 -6.83 -17.62 -26.21
N GLY A 60 -6.79 -18.64 -25.34
CA GLY A 60 -7.06 -18.39 -23.92
C GLY A 60 -5.91 -17.70 -23.20
N THR A 61 -4.65 -17.85 -23.62
CA THR A 61 -3.55 -17.01 -23.08
C THR A 61 -3.80 -15.53 -23.43
N LEU A 62 -4.25 -15.26 -24.65
CA LEU A 62 -4.57 -13.90 -25.11
C LEU A 62 -5.77 -13.32 -24.34
N LEU A 63 -6.81 -14.13 -24.08
CA LEU A 63 -7.94 -13.74 -23.24
C LEU A 63 -7.55 -13.45 -21.79
N ILE A 64 -6.72 -14.31 -21.16
CA ILE A 64 -6.24 -14.08 -19.79
C ILE A 64 -5.41 -12.80 -19.72
N LEU A 65 -4.53 -12.57 -20.71
CA LEU A 65 -3.73 -11.35 -20.77
C LEU A 65 -4.63 -10.11 -20.91
N MET A 66 -5.66 -10.15 -21.77
CA MET A 66 -6.63 -9.08 -21.90
C MET A 66 -7.38 -8.82 -20.57
N VAL A 67 -7.84 -9.86 -19.89
CA VAL A 67 -8.49 -9.76 -18.58
C VAL A 67 -7.55 -9.13 -17.55
N LEU A 68 -6.31 -9.60 -17.48
CA LEU A 68 -5.30 -9.08 -16.54
C LEU A 68 -5.01 -7.60 -16.81
N LEU A 69 -4.92 -7.18 -18.08
CA LEU A 69 -4.74 -5.76 -18.41
C LEU A 69 -5.94 -4.91 -17.99
N ILE A 70 -7.17 -5.37 -18.22
CA ILE A 70 -8.38 -4.62 -17.85
C ILE A 70 -8.52 -4.52 -16.33
N TYR A 71 -8.41 -5.64 -15.61
CA TYR A 71 -8.47 -5.63 -14.14
C TYR A 71 -7.30 -4.90 -13.52
N GLY A 72 -6.09 -5.07 -14.04
CA GLY A 72 -4.90 -4.35 -13.62
C GLY A 72 -5.05 -2.84 -13.81
N ALA A 73 -5.58 -2.40 -14.96
CA ALA A 73 -5.88 -1.00 -15.20
C ALA A 73 -6.96 -0.47 -14.25
N MET A 74 -8.05 -1.21 -14.02
CA MET A 74 -9.11 -0.83 -13.07
C MET A 74 -8.55 -0.64 -11.65
N ILE A 75 -7.78 -1.60 -11.15
CA ILE A 75 -7.16 -1.51 -9.81
C ILE A 75 -6.21 -0.31 -9.74
N ALA A 76 -5.35 -0.14 -10.75
CA ALA A 76 -4.44 1.00 -10.81
C ALA A 76 -5.18 2.34 -10.83
N THR A 77 -6.30 2.44 -11.56
CA THR A 77 -7.14 3.65 -11.54
C THR A 77 -7.76 3.89 -10.17
N CYS A 78 -8.31 2.87 -9.51
CA CYS A 78 -8.88 3.03 -8.17
C CYS A 78 -7.84 3.52 -7.15
N ILE A 79 -6.62 2.98 -7.20
CA ILE A 79 -5.52 3.43 -6.33
C ILE A 79 -5.11 4.86 -6.67
N GLY A 80 -5.00 5.20 -7.95
CA GLY A 80 -4.64 6.55 -8.40
C GLY A 80 -5.65 7.62 -7.95
N PHE A 81 -6.95 7.33 -8.05
CA PHE A 81 -8.00 8.24 -7.58
C PHE A 81 -8.01 8.39 -6.05
N GLY A 82 -7.81 7.29 -5.30
CA GLY A 82 -7.73 7.36 -3.84
C GLY A 82 -6.53 8.18 -3.36
N ALA A 83 -5.36 7.99 -3.97
CA ALA A 83 -4.14 8.73 -3.62
C ALA A 83 -4.25 10.23 -3.93
N ALA A 84 -4.90 10.60 -5.04
CA ALA A 84 -5.12 12.00 -5.40
C ALA A 84 -6.06 12.72 -4.43
N ALA A 85 -7.04 12.03 -3.85
CA ALA A 85 -7.94 12.59 -2.85
C ALA A 85 -7.31 12.71 -1.45
N ALA A 86 -6.29 11.89 -1.15
CA ALA A 86 -5.64 11.90 0.17
C ALA A 86 -4.64 13.06 0.35
N LYS A 87 -3.98 13.50 -0.73
CA LYS A 87 -3.00 14.60 -0.67
C LYS A 87 -3.54 15.89 -0.03
N PRO A 88 -4.68 16.47 -0.48
CA PRO A 88 -5.17 17.70 0.11
C PRO A 88 -5.55 17.56 1.59
N VAL A 89 -5.98 16.36 2.03
CA VAL A 89 -6.28 16.10 3.44
C VAL A 89 -4.99 16.16 4.28
N ILE A 90 -3.92 15.51 3.83
CA ILE A 90 -2.60 15.53 4.52
C ILE A 90 -2.01 16.95 4.55
N ASP A 91 -2.07 17.64 3.42
CA ASP A 91 -1.55 19.02 3.31
C ASP A 91 -2.34 19.97 4.23
N THR A 92 -3.66 19.78 4.38
CA THR A 92 -4.49 20.54 5.33
C THR A 92 -4.08 20.34 6.77
N GLN A 93 -3.84 19.09 7.19
CA GLN A 93 -3.40 18.81 8.57
C GLN A 93 -2.04 19.44 8.86
N THR A 94 -1.15 19.42 7.88
CA THR A 94 0.16 20.10 7.97
C THR A 94 -0.03 21.61 8.12
N ALA A 95 -0.92 22.21 7.33
CA ALA A 95 -1.22 23.64 7.38
C ALA A 95 -1.85 24.07 8.72
N ILE A 96 -2.76 23.26 9.28
CA ILE A 96 -3.34 23.51 10.61
C ILE A 96 -2.24 23.50 11.67
N SER A 97 -1.36 22.50 11.68
CA SER A 97 -0.26 22.42 12.65
C SER A 97 0.75 23.58 12.51
N GLU A 98 1.04 24.02 11.28
CA GLU A 98 1.86 25.22 11.05
C GLU A 98 1.19 26.48 11.60
N ALA A 99 -0.13 26.59 11.44
CA ALA A 99 -0.90 27.72 11.93
C ALA A 99 -0.95 27.74 13.48
N GLU A 100 -1.16 26.59 14.13
CA GLU A 100 -1.06 26.45 15.59
C GLU A 100 0.29 26.89 16.11
N THR A 101 1.38 26.46 15.46
CA THR A 101 2.74 26.87 15.83
C THR A 101 2.89 28.39 15.84
N LYS A 102 2.33 29.09 14.84
CA LYS A 102 2.38 30.57 14.80
C LYS A 102 1.55 31.23 15.91
N ILE A 103 0.40 30.65 16.25
CA ILE A 103 -0.44 31.15 17.35
C ILE A 103 0.23 30.93 18.70
N ASP A 104 0.84 29.75 18.90
CA ASP A 104 1.57 29.41 20.12
C ASP A 104 2.82 30.29 20.28
N GLU A 105 3.56 30.57 19.21
CA GLU A 105 4.66 31.53 19.22
C GLU A 105 4.20 32.91 19.67
N TYR A 106 3.08 33.40 19.13
CA TYR A 106 2.50 34.67 19.56
C TYR A 106 2.12 34.65 21.05
N GLN A 107 1.49 33.57 21.52
CA GLN A 107 1.09 33.42 22.91
C GLN A 107 2.31 33.38 23.85
N MET A 108 3.38 32.70 23.47
CA MET A 108 4.63 32.66 24.24
C MET A 108 5.28 34.04 24.35
N GLU A 109 5.23 34.86 23.30
CA GLU A 109 5.81 36.19 23.28
C GLU A 109 4.97 37.24 24.04
N ASN A 110 3.65 37.16 23.94
CA ASN A 110 2.73 38.19 24.47
C ASN A 110 2.09 37.80 25.80
N GLY A 111 2.10 36.51 26.15
CA GLY A 111 1.49 35.97 27.38
C GLY A 111 -0.03 35.80 27.31
N GLU A 112 -0.65 36.08 26.17
CA GLU A 112 -2.08 35.92 25.90
C GLU A 112 -2.32 35.46 24.45
N LEU A 113 -3.44 34.77 24.21
CA LEU A 113 -3.85 34.40 22.85
C LEU A 113 -4.19 35.65 22.04
N PRO A 114 -3.92 35.65 20.71
CA PRO A 114 -4.34 36.76 19.86
C PRO A 114 -5.87 36.88 19.81
N ASP A 115 -6.37 38.09 19.57
CA ASP A 115 -7.78 38.24 19.20
C ASP A 115 -8.07 37.66 17.81
N GLU A 116 -9.35 37.55 17.44
CA GLU A 116 -9.76 36.94 16.19
C GLU A 116 -9.11 37.61 14.96
N GLU A 117 -9.04 38.95 14.94
CA GLU A 117 -8.48 39.70 13.81
C GLU A 117 -6.97 39.45 13.70
N THR A 118 -6.24 39.54 14.82
CA THR A 118 -4.79 39.32 14.88
C THR A 118 -4.44 37.87 14.55
N GLY A 119 -5.17 36.90 15.10
CA GLY A 119 -4.95 35.49 14.85
C GLY A 119 -5.14 35.14 13.37
N ASN A 120 -6.22 35.62 12.75
CA ASN A 120 -6.43 35.44 11.31
C ASN A 120 -5.37 36.14 10.46
N GLN A 121 -4.82 37.27 10.91
CA GLN A 121 -3.72 37.94 10.21
C GLN A 121 -2.40 37.17 10.31
N LEU A 122 -2.10 36.55 11.46
CA LEU A 122 -0.88 35.75 11.68
C LEU A 122 -0.79 34.54 10.76
N ILE A 123 -1.94 33.95 10.43
CA ILE A 123 -2.04 32.72 9.62
C ILE A 123 -2.50 33.00 8.18
N ALA A 124 -2.63 34.26 7.77
CA ALA A 124 -3.19 34.64 6.47
C ALA A 124 -2.38 34.15 5.26
N ASP A 125 -1.10 33.84 5.45
CA ASP A 125 -0.19 33.30 4.44
C ASP A 125 -0.19 31.76 4.38
N ILE A 126 -0.84 31.09 5.35
CA ILE A 126 -0.95 29.64 5.41
C ILE A 126 -2.24 29.23 4.70
N THR A 127 -2.11 28.30 3.74
CA THR A 127 -3.24 27.73 3.00
C THR A 127 -3.34 26.24 3.22
N ASP A 128 -4.56 25.73 3.26
CA ASP A 128 -4.84 24.30 3.32
C ASP A 128 -4.50 23.56 2.02
N GLY A 129 -4.73 22.25 2.00
CA GLY A 129 -4.48 21.42 0.82
C GLY A 129 -5.42 21.67 -0.36
N TRP A 130 -6.43 22.52 -0.20
CA TRP A 130 -7.34 22.98 -1.25
C TRP A 130 -7.07 24.42 -1.67
N ASP A 131 -5.91 24.97 -1.31
CA ASP A 131 -5.45 26.34 -1.60
C ASP A 131 -6.37 27.42 -0.98
N ARG A 132 -6.91 27.16 0.22
CA ARG A 132 -7.80 28.10 0.93
C ARG A 132 -7.17 28.59 2.22
N THR A 133 -7.51 29.82 2.58
CA THR A 133 -7.10 30.42 3.84
C THR A 133 -7.77 29.71 5.00
N LEU A 134 -6.98 29.40 6.03
CA LEU A 134 -7.49 28.93 7.32
C LEU A 134 -8.21 30.05 8.06
N ARG A 135 -9.04 29.67 9.03
CA ARG A 135 -9.69 30.61 9.95
C ARG A 135 -9.32 30.28 11.39
N TYR A 136 -8.86 31.29 12.11
CA TYR A 136 -8.67 31.26 13.55
C TYR A 136 -9.93 31.75 14.27
N GLU A 137 -10.41 30.98 15.25
CA GLU A 137 -11.58 31.29 16.07
C GLU A 137 -11.25 31.05 17.56
N PRO A 138 -11.13 32.10 18.40
CA PRO A 138 -10.96 31.93 19.83
C PRO A 138 -12.25 31.39 20.46
N THR A 139 -12.19 30.30 21.23
CA THR A 139 -13.38 29.64 21.80
C THR A 139 -13.74 30.16 23.20
N GLY A 140 -12.86 30.95 23.81
CA GLY A 140 -12.95 31.39 25.20
C GLY A 140 -12.08 30.52 26.11
N ASP A 141 -12.01 30.86 27.40
CA ASP A 141 -11.25 30.10 28.42
C ASP A 141 -9.75 29.89 28.15
N GLY A 142 -9.17 30.68 27.24
CA GLY A 142 -7.76 30.54 26.84
C GLY A 142 -7.51 29.44 25.83
N ASP A 143 -8.55 29.07 25.06
CA ASP A 143 -8.51 28.06 24.02
C ASP A 143 -8.91 28.65 22.64
N TYR A 144 -8.58 27.94 21.57
CA TYR A 144 -8.83 28.36 20.20
C TYR A 144 -9.00 27.18 19.23
N VAL A 145 -9.62 27.45 18.09
CA VAL A 145 -9.75 26.48 16.99
C VAL A 145 -9.24 27.09 15.69
N ILE A 146 -8.52 26.29 14.91
CA ILE A 146 -8.15 26.61 13.53
C ILE A 146 -8.96 25.71 12.61
N ARG A 147 -9.66 26.30 11.63
CA ARG A 147 -10.59 25.61 10.73
C ARG A 147 -10.16 25.79 9.27
N SER A 148 -10.17 24.69 8.52
CA SER A 148 -10.17 24.68 7.05
C SER A 148 -11.60 24.55 6.54
N ALA A 149 -11.95 25.27 5.48
CA ALA A 149 -13.25 25.20 4.80
C ALA A 149 -13.38 23.98 3.85
N GLY A 150 -12.54 22.97 4.03
CA GLY A 150 -12.63 21.69 3.32
C GLY A 150 -12.43 21.80 1.82
N MET A 151 -13.20 21.02 1.05
CA MET A 151 -13.26 20.95 -0.41
C MET A 151 -14.34 21.87 -1.01
N ASP A 152 -15.35 22.30 -0.26
CA ASP A 152 -16.44 23.14 -0.77
C ASP A 152 -16.21 24.66 -0.62
N GLY A 153 -15.38 25.05 0.36
CA GLY A 153 -14.86 26.41 0.54
C GLY A 153 -15.80 27.28 1.36
N THR A 154 -16.75 26.64 2.01
CA THR A 154 -17.74 27.25 2.87
C THR A 154 -17.49 26.73 4.27
N PHE A 155 -17.20 27.62 5.21
CA PHE A 155 -17.07 27.21 6.61
C PHE A 155 -18.43 26.76 7.17
N ASP A 156 -18.38 25.96 8.22
CA ASP A 156 -19.51 25.38 8.94
C ASP A 156 -20.25 24.31 8.12
N THR A 157 -19.52 23.58 7.29
CA THR A 157 -20.01 22.44 6.50
C THR A 157 -19.40 21.12 6.98
N LEU A 158 -19.80 20.01 6.35
CA LEU A 158 -19.41 18.66 6.79
C LEU A 158 -17.96 18.29 6.44
N ASP A 159 -17.33 19.01 5.52
CA ASP A 159 -15.97 18.76 5.04
C ASP A 159 -14.93 19.66 5.69
N ASP A 160 -15.35 20.50 6.63
CA ASP A 160 -14.43 21.26 7.48
C ASP A 160 -13.51 20.32 8.25
N SER A 161 -12.25 20.73 8.38
CA SER A 161 -11.28 20.08 9.27
C SER A 161 -10.83 21.10 10.31
N THR A 162 -10.81 20.70 11.57
CA THR A 162 -10.44 21.57 12.68
C THR A 162 -9.24 21.03 13.45
N SER A 163 -8.48 21.90 14.10
CA SER A 163 -7.44 21.50 15.06
C SER A 163 -7.98 20.64 16.20
N ALA A 164 -9.23 20.87 16.60
CA ALA A 164 -9.91 20.10 17.64
C ALA A 164 -10.33 18.69 17.18
N ASP A 165 -10.28 18.40 15.88
CA ASP A 165 -10.45 17.04 15.34
C ASP A 165 -9.18 16.19 15.50
N ASP A 166 -8.17 16.69 16.23
CA ASP A 166 -7.14 15.86 16.83
C ASP A 166 -7.85 14.75 17.58
N TYR A 167 -7.94 13.62 16.87
CA TYR A 167 -8.64 12.42 17.25
C TYR A 167 -8.45 12.22 18.74
N GLU A 168 -9.52 12.44 19.52
CA GLU A 168 -9.77 11.61 20.69
C GLU A 168 -9.82 10.19 20.13
N TRP A 169 -8.63 9.61 19.91
CA TRP A 169 -8.43 8.19 19.90
C TRP A 169 -8.88 7.79 21.28
N ASP A 170 -10.16 7.47 21.40
CA ASP A 170 -10.69 6.79 22.55
C ASP A 170 -9.86 5.52 22.67
N GLU A 171 -8.83 5.58 23.52
CA GLU A 171 -7.93 4.45 23.80
C GLU A 171 -8.76 3.24 24.28
N GLY A 172 -10.04 3.42 24.63
CA GLY A 172 -11.00 2.38 24.98
C GLY A 172 -11.49 1.49 23.83
N ASP A 173 -11.40 1.90 22.55
CA ASP A 173 -11.92 1.09 21.43
C ASP A 173 -10.88 0.12 20.82
N PHE A 174 -9.64 0.17 21.29
CA PHE A 174 -8.58 -0.76 20.90
C PHE A 174 -8.04 -1.53 22.11
N GLU A 175 -8.93 -2.20 22.85
CA GLU A 175 -8.51 -3.35 23.66
C GLU A 175 -8.06 -4.46 22.68
N ILE A 176 -6.78 -4.48 22.34
CA ILE A 176 -6.16 -5.74 21.93
C ILE A 176 -6.28 -6.64 23.16
N GLU A 177 -7.22 -7.59 23.17
CA GLU A 177 -7.13 -8.77 24.03
C GLU A 177 -5.85 -9.51 23.64
N ILE A 178 -4.73 -9.11 24.23
CA ILE A 178 -3.52 -9.90 24.22
C ILE A 178 -3.85 -11.06 25.14
N ASP A 179 -4.22 -12.19 24.53
CA ASP A 179 -4.36 -13.45 25.23
C ASP A 179 -3.00 -13.76 25.91
N GLU A 180 -2.90 -13.49 27.22
CA GLU A 180 -1.69 -13.66 28.02
C GLU A 180 -1.23 -15.12 28.13
N THR A 181 -1.88 -16.06 27.45
CA THR A 181 -1.66 -17.49 27.65
C THR A 181 -0.42 -18.08 26.97
N ASP A 182 0.30 -17.35 26.12
CA ASP A 182 1.45 -17.88 25.36
C ASP A 182 2.78 -17.11 25.50
N TYR A 183 2.93 -16.23 26.50
CA TYR A 183 4.26 -15.66 26.82
C TYR A 183 5.08 -16.67 27.65
N GLU A 184 5.73 -17.62 26.98
CA GLU A 184 6.90 -18.27 27.55
C GLU A 184 8.00 -17.20 27.68
N GLU A 185 8.29 -16.74 28.91
CA GLU A 185 9.42 -15.86 29.17
C GLU A 185 10.68 -16.46 28.54
N PRO A 186 11.32 -15.80 27.55
CA PRO A 186 12.58 -16.27 27.03
C PRO A 186 13.59 -16.23 28.18
N SER A 187 14.02 -17.39 28.65
CA SER A 187 15.08 -17.50 29.64
C SER A 187 16.37 -16.97 29.02
N ILE A 188 16.65 -15.68 29.19
CA ILE A 188 17.91 -15.07 28.80
C ILE A 188 18.95 -15.65 29.76
N ASP A 189 19.79 -16.55 29.24
CA ASP A 189 20.96 -17.03 29.95
C ASP A 189 21.94 -15.87 30.12
N LEU A 190 21.88 -15.23 31.28
CA LEU A 190 22.82 -14.19 31.72
C LEU A 190 24.14 -14.80 32.19
N SER A 191 24.63 -15.83 31.50
CA SER A 191 25.97 -16.34 31.75
C SER A 191 26.97 -15.18 31.51
N PRO A 192 27.89 -14.91 32.46
CA PRO A 192 28.79 -13.77 32.36
C PRO A 192 29.58 -13.84 31.05
N ILE A 193 29.39 -12.84 30.20
CA ILE A 193 30.24 -12.62 29.03
C ILE A 193 31.64 -12.35 29.60
N GLU A 194 32.53 -13.34 29.51
CA GLU A 194 33.92 -13.17 29.88
C GLU A 194 34.48 -12.03 29.04
N ALA A 195 34.74 -10.89 29.69
CA ALA A 195 35.39 -9.75 29.09
C ALA A 195 36.79 -10.21 28.66
N GLY A 196 36.95 -10.44 27.36
CA GLY A 196 38.25 -10.63 26.74
C GLY A 196 39.10 -9.40 27.01
N ASP A 197 40.15 -9.58 27.80
CA ASP A 197 41.14 -8.58 28.15
C ASP A 197 41.98 -8.26 26.89
N GLU A 198 41.46 -7.38 26.03
CA GLU A 198 42.16 -6.88 24.84
C GLU A 198 43.21 -5.86 25.27
N SER A 199 44.38 -6.39 25.62
CA SER A 199 45.57 -5.62 25.93
C SER A 199 46.32 -5.26 24.65
N THR A 200 46.86 -4.04 24.64
CA THR A 200 47.95 -3.49 23.80
C THR A 200 47.64 -3.22 22.33
N GLU A 201 47.84 -2.02 21.78
CA GLU A 201 49.16 -1.40 21.60
C GLU A 201 49.05 0.14 21.50
N ALA A 202 49.78 0.85 22.35
CA ALA A 202 49.98 2.30 22.22
C ALA A 202 51.10 2.56 21.20
N GLY A 203 50.73 2.89 19.97
CA GLY A 203 51.64 3.37 18.93
C GLY A 203 52.05 4.83 19.16
N ASP A 204 53.21 5.00 19.78
CA ASP A 204 54.03 6.21 19.75
C ASP A 204 54.39 6.58 18.30
N SER A 205 54.06 7.80 17.88
CA SER A 205 54.78 8.45 16.77
C SER A 205 54.85 9.95 16.99
N SER A 206 55.82 10.31 17.80
CA SER A 206 56.52 11.60 17.74
C SER A 206 56.97 11.93 16.31
N SER A 207 56.73 13.16 15.84
CA SER A 207 57.41 13.75 14.66
C SER A 207 57.10 15.26 14.54
N PRO A 208 58.00 16.04 13.89
CA PRO A 208 58.66 17.21 14.49
C PRO A 208 58.10 18.58 14.11
#